data_AF-A0AB35U2H5-F1
#
_entry.id   AF-A0AB35U2H5-F1
#
_cell.length_a   1.000
_cell.length_b   1.000
_cell.length_c   1.000
_cell.angle_alpha   90.00
_cell.angle_beta   90.00
_cell.angle_gamma   90.00
#
_symmetry.space_group_name_H-M   'P 1'
#
loop_
_entity.id
_entity.type
_entity.pdbx_description
1 polymer ?
#
loop_
_entity_poly.entity_id
_entity_poly.type
_entity_poly.pdbx_seq_one_letter_code
_entity_poly.pdbx_strand_id
1 'polypeptide(L)'
;MDQRSRNRAACRKKLIVALVKRGFPAEFGQVIADQLGTEMTMKRMISYLHHDGVYSAEEIVDEMLAILAERDSWQRKHIAEYNNRKYNDLLNFGLGSEDEDEQ
;
A
#
# COMPACT_ATOMS: atom_id res chain seq x y z
N MET A 1 18.83 6.01 11.91
CA MET A 1 17.69 6.08 10.96
C MET A 1 17.45 4.67 10.41
N ASP A 2 16.26 4.10 10.63
CA ASP A 2 15.91 2.72 10.24
C ASP A 2 16.02 2.49 8.70
N GLN A 3 16.31 1.24 8.27
CA GLN A 3 16.48 0.88 6.86
C GLN A 3 15.20 1.11 6.04
N ARG A 4 14.01 0.82 6.61
CA ARG A 4 12.74 1.07 5.89
C ARG A 4 12.49 2.56 5.71
N SER A 5 12.80 3.36 6.73
CA SER A 5 12.71 4.83 6.64
C SER A 5 13.63 5.38 5.55
N ARG A 6 14.88 4.87 5.46
CA ARG A 6 15.83 5.22 4.40
C ARG A 6 15.33 4.82 3.01
N ASN A 7 14.83 3.59 2.86
CA ASN A 7 14.31 3.11 1.57
C ASN A 7 13.08 3.90 1.12
N ARG A 8 12.17 4.23 2.04
CA ARG A 8 11.00 5.08 1.76
C ARG A 8 11.42 6.46 1.28
N ALA A 9 12.35 7.11 1.99
CA ALA A 9 12.88 8.41 1.60
C ALA A 9 13.57 8.38 0.23
N ALA A 10 14.31 7.30 -0.08
CA ALA A 10 14.93 7.11 -1.38
C ALA A 10 13.89 6.95 -2.50
N CYS A 11 12.84 6.15 -2.29
CA CYS A 11 11.75 6.00 -3.26
C CYS A 11 10.98 7.31 -3.47
N ARG A 12 10.71 8.06 -2.40
CA ARG A 12 10.08 9.39 -2.48
C ARG A 12 10.87 10.32 -3.40
N LYS A 13 12.18 10.42 -3.19
CA LYS A 13 13.06 11.23 -4.04
C LYS A 13 13.04 10.76 -5.50
N LYS A 14 13.12 9.46 -5.75
CA LYS A 14 13.09 8.89 -7.10
C LYS A 14 11.79 9.20 -7.84
N LEU A 15 10.65 9.07 -7.17
CA LEU A 15 9.34 9.38 -7.74
C LEU A 15 9.21 10.86 -8.12
N ILE A 16 9.60 11.76 -7.22
CA ILE A 16 9.59 13.21 -7.49
C ILE A 16 10.45 13.54 -8.71
N VAL A 17 11.69 13.00 -8.75
CA VAL A 17 12.59 13.19 -9.90
C VAL A 17 11.99 12.64 -11.19
N ALA A 18 11.31 11.49 -11.15
CA ALA A 18 10.70 10.88 -12.33
C ALA A 18 9.57 11.74 -12.93
N LEU A 19 8.78 12.40 -12.07
CA LEU A 19 7.71 13.32 -12.48
C LEU A 19 8.26 14.65 -12.98
N VAL A 20 9.28 15.21 -12.30
CA VAL A 20 9.96 16.44 -12.75
C VAL A 20 10.60 16.25 -14.12
N LYS A 21 11.24 15.11 -14.38
CA LYS A 21 11.79 14.77 -15.70
C LYS A 21 10.75 14.73 -16.82
N ARG A 22 9.47 14.57 -16.48
CA ARG A 22 8.33 14.57 -17.41
C ARG A 22 7.65 15.92 -17.54
N GLY A 23 8.18 16.97 -16.89
CA GLY A 23 7.65 18.33 -16.97
C GLY A 23 6.66 18.69 -15.86
N PHE A 24 6.40 17.80 -14.90
CA PHE A 24 5.52 18.13 -13.78
C PHE A 24 6.24 18.92 -12.68
N PRO A 25 5.53 19.82 -11.96
CA PRO A 25 6.08 20.51 -10.80
C PRO A 25 6.57 19.54 -9.71
N ALA A 26 7.63 19.91 -9.01
CA ALA A 26 8.14 19.09 -7.90
C ALA A 26 7.09 18.94 -6.77
N GLU A 27 6.28 19.96 -6.53
CA GLU A 27 5.18 19.95 -5.56
C GLU A 27 4.14 18.87 -5.89
N PHE A 28 3.79 18.72 -7.16
CA PHE A 28 2.91 17.64 -7.61
C PHE A 28 3.49 16.27 -7.24
N GLY A 29 4.78 16.05 -7.54
CA GLY A 29 5.44 14.81 -7.16
C GLY A 29 5.52 14.58 -5.64
N GLN A 30 5.60 15.63 -4.84
CA GLN A 30 5.55 15.53 -3.37
C GLN A 30 4.17 15.07 -2.90
N VAL A 31 3.10 15.66 -3.43
CA VAL A 31 1.72 15.28 -3.11
C VAL A 31 1.47 13.81 -3.47
N ILE A 32 1.85 13.36 -4.68
CA ILE A 32 1.70 11.97 -5.09
C ILE A 32 2.46 11.02 -4.15
N ALA A 33 3.71 11.34 -3.81
CA ALA A 33 4.50 10.49 -2.92
C ALA A 33 3.94 10.43 -1.49
N ASP A 34 3.39 11.54 -1.00
CA ASP A 34 2.81 11.61 0.35
C ASP A 34 1.49 10.83 0.42
N GLN A 35 0.66 10.87 -0.63
CA GLN A 35 -0.55 10.06 -0.75
C GLN A 35 -0.23 8.55 -0.82
N LEU A 36 0.78 8.16 -1.60
CA LEU A 36 1.18 6.75 -1.71
C LEU A 36 1.70 6.21 -0.36
N GLY A 37 2.44 7.02 0.41
CA GLY A 37 2.77 6.82 1.82
C GLY A 37 3.76 5.68 2.15
N THR A 38 3.90 4.68 1.27
CA THR A 38 4.75 3.50 1.48
C THR A 38 5.77 3.31 0.36
N GLU A 39 6.88 2.63 0.67
CA GLU A 39 7.89 2.26 -0.33
C GLU A 39 7.30 1.43 -1.47
N MET A 40 6.41 0.50 -1.16
CA MET A 40 5.80 -0.43 -2.13
C MET A 40 4.92 0.30 -3.14
N THR A 41 4.01 1.15 -2.67
CA THR A 41 3.12 1.93 -3.54
C THR A 41 3.90 2.93 -4.39
N MET A 42 4.95 3.57 -3.84
CA MET A 42 5.86 4.43 -4.62
C MET A 42 6.64 3.66 -5.70
N LYS A 43 7.11 2.45 -5.40
CA LYS A 43 7.80 1.60 -6.39
C LYS A 43 6.88 1.23 -7.55
N ARG A 44 5.62 0.92 -7.28
CA ARG A 44 4.62 0.66 -8.32
C ARG A 44 4.40 1.88 -9.20
N MET A 45 4.24 3.05 -8.61
CA MET A 45 4.10 4.30 -9.35
C MET A 45 5.33 4.59 -10.22
N ILE A 46 6.54 4.38 -9.71
CA ILE A 46 7.78 4.49 -10.49
C ILE A 46 7.80 3.49 -11.66
N SER A 47 7.31 2.27 -11.44
CA SER A 47 7.21 1.24 -12.48
C SER A 47 6.20 1.63 -13.56
N TYR A 48 5.04 2.18 -13.18
CA TYR A 48 4.07 2.71 -14.13
C TYR A 48 4.70 3.79 -15.00
N LEU A 49 5.34 4.78 -14.37
CA LEU A 49 6.04 5.86 -15.06
C LEU A 49 7.18 5.38 -15.95
N HIS A 50 7.76 4.19 -15.74
CA HIS A 50 8.84 3.67 -16.59
C HIS A 50 8.36 3.32 -18.01
N HIS A 51 7.05 3.15 -18.22
CA HIS A 51 6.53 2.91 -19.56
C HIS A 51 6.62 4.19 -20.41
N ASP A 52 6.84 4.01 -21.71
CA ASP A 52 6.90 5.13 -22.65
C ASP A 52 5.49 5.68 -22.87
N GLY A 53 5.30 6.96 -22.55
CA GLY A 53 4.01 7.62 -22.66
C GLY A 53 4.11 9.11 -22.33
N VAL A 54 3.27 9.90 -22.99
CA VAL A 54 2.97 11.27 -22.56
C VAL A 54 1.83 11.16 -21.58
N TYR A 55 2.09 11.49 -20.31
CA TYR A 55 1.09 11.43 -19.26
C TYR A 55 0.52 12.82 -19.00
N SER A 56 -0.80 12.91 -18.88
CA SER A 56 -1.50 14.03 -18.26
C SER A 56 -1.42 13.96 -16.74
N ALA A 57 -1.71 15.05 -16.04
CA ALA A 57 -1.74 15.03 -14.57
C ALA A 57 -2.85 14.09 -14.06
N GLU A 58 -3.94 14.03 -14.81
CA GLU A 58 -5.11 13.19 -14.59
C GLU A 58 -4.75 11.70 -14.63
N GLU A 59 -4.01 11.24 -15.65
CA GLU A 59 -3.56 9.84 -15.75
C GLU A 59 -2.63 9.46 -14.58
N ILE A 60 -1.75 10.38 -14.16
CA ILE A 60 -0.88 10.15 -12.99
C ILE A 60 -1.72 10.01 -11.70
N VAL A 61 -2.74 10.86 -11.53
CA VAL A 61 -3.61 10.79 -10.35
C VAL A 61 -4.49 9.54 -10.39
N ASP A 62 -5.01 9.15 -11.56
CA ASP A 62 -5.83 7.96 -11.72
C ASP A 62 -5.05 6.69 -11.36
N GLU A 63 -3.83 6.54 -11.89
CA GLU A 63 -2.96 5.41 -11.52
C GLU A 63 -2.63 5.42 -10.02
N MET A 64 -2.37 6.60 -9.43
CA MET A 64 -2.15 6.70 -7.98
C MET A 64 -3.37 6.16 -7.21
N LEU A 65 -4.59 6.53 -7.60
CA LEU A 65 -5.81 6.07 -6.97
C LEU A 65 -6.03 4.56 -7.19
N ALA A 66 -5.71 4.03 -8.37
CA ALA A 66 -5.76 2.60 -8.65
C ALA A 66 -4.82 1.80 -7.74
N ILE A 67 -3.57 2.28 -7.56
CA ILE A 67 -2.60 1.67 -6.64
C ILE A 67 -3.11 1.69 -5.19
N LEU A 68 -3.73 2.79 -4.75
CA LEU A 68 -4.31 2.91 -3.40
C LEU A 68 -5.50 1.95 -3.21
N ALA A 69 -6.38 1.87 -4.20
CA ALA A 69 -7.53 0.97 -4.17
C ALA A 69 -7.11 -0.50 -4.07
N GLU A 70 -6.05 -0.90 -4.79
CA GLU A 70 -5.54 -2.26 -4.72
C GLU A 70 -4.93 -2.59 -3.35
N ARG A 71 -4.15 -1.65 -2.78
CA ARG A 71 -3.62 -1.78 -1.41
C ARG A 71 -4.75 -2.01 -0.40
N ASP A 72 -5.81 -1.22 -0.50
CA ASP A 72 -6.93 -1.28 0.44
C ASP A 72 -7.73 -2.57 0.25
N SER A 73 -7.92 -3.02 -0.99
CA SER A 73 -8.53 -4.33 -1.30
C SER A 73 -7.73 -5.49 -0.71
N TRP A 74 -6.40 -5.48 -0.85
CA TRP A 74 -5.53 -6.49 -0.26
C TRP A 74 -5.62 -6.53 1.27
N GLN A 75 -5.63 -5.36 1.93
CA GLN A 75 -5.80 -5.27 3.38
C GLN A 75 -7.15 -5.83 3.83
N ARG A 76 -8.24 -5.48 3.13
CA ARG A 76 -9.58 -5.99 3.43
C ARG A 76 -9.64 -7.52 3.28
N LYS A 77 -9.06 -8.05 2.21
CA LYS A 77 -8.97 -9.50 1.99
C LYS A 77 -8.22 -10.20 3.12
N HIS A 78 -7.07 -9.65 3.53
CA HIS A 78 -6.28 -10.23 4.61
C HIS A 78 -7.02 -10.26 5.95
N ILE A 79 -7.73 -9.18 6.29
CA ILE A 79 -8.58 -9.11 7.50
C ILE A 79 -9.71 -10.13 7.41
N ALA A 80 -10.38 -10.24 6.25
CA ALA A 80 -11.45 -11.22 6.05
C ALA A 80 -10.94 -12.67 6.19
N GLU A 81 -9.78 -13.00 5.62
CA GLU A 81 -9.15 -14.32 5.74
C GLU A 81 -8.72 -14.63 7.19
N TYR A 82 -8.23 -13.63 7.93
CA TYR A 82 -7.91 -13.78 9.34
C TYR A 82 -9.17 -14.07 10.17
N ASN A 83 -10.24 -13.30 9.95
CA ASN A 83 -11.51 -13.48 10.66
C ASN A 83 -12.14 -14.85 10.34
N ASN A 84 -12.14 -15.27 9.07
CA ASN A 84 -12.65 -16.58 8.67
C ASN A 84 -11.84 -17.72 9.29
N ARG A 85 -10.50 -17.62 9.36
CA ARG A 85 -9.68 -18.62 10.05
C ARG A 85 -10.01 -18.71 11.52
N LYS A 86 -10.09 -17.57 12.22
CA LYS A 86 -10.45 -17.55 13.65
C LYS A 86 -11.85 -18.09 13.92
N TYR A 87 -12.81 -17.80 13.05
CA TYR A 87 -14.15 -18.36 13.11
C TYR A 87 -14.15 -19.87 12.89
N ASN A 88 -13.42 -20.36 11.88
CA ASN A 88 -13.30 -21.79 11.61
C ASN A 88 -12.58 -22.54 12.74
N ASP A 89 -11.52 -21.96 13.32
CA ASP A 89 -10.83 -22.51 14.48
C ASP A 89 -11.81 -22.66 15.66
N LEU A 90 -12.61 -21.64 15.94
CA LEU A 90 -13.64 -21.67 16.99
C LEU A 90 -14.69 -22.77 16.75
N LEU A 91 -15.15 -22.91 15.50
CA LEU A 91 -16.13 -23.93 15.13
C LEU A 91 -15.55 -25.35 15.26
N ASN A 92 -14.29 -25.54 14.88
CA ASN A 92 -13.64 -26.85 14.84
C ASN A 92 -13.13 -27.32 16.21
N PHE A 93 -12.68 -26.40 17.07
CA PHE A 93 -12.07 -26.72 18.36
C PHE A 93 -12.95 -26.33 19.57
N GLY A 94 -14.08 -25.64 19.34
CA GLY A 94 -14.94 -25.10 20.39
C GLY A 94 -14.34 -23.87 21.09
N LEU A 95 -15.16 -23.14 21.85
CA LEU A 95 -14.64 -22.39 23.00
C LEU A 95 -14.20 -23.46 23.99
N GLY A 96 -12.92 -23.57 24.33
CA GLY A 96 -12.51 -24.49 25.39
C GLY A 96 -13.42 -24.24 26.59
N SER A 97 -14.26 -25.22 26.93
CA SER A 97 -15.01 -25.17 28.16
C SER A 97 -13.95 -25.08 29.26
N GLU A 98 -14.01 -23.99 30.03
CA GLU A 98 -13.50 -24.03 31.38
C GLU A 98 -14.31 -25.12 32.08
N ASP A 99 -13.83 -26.35 32.01
CA ASP A 99 -14.39 -27.44 32.78
C ASP A 99 -14.23 -27.05 34.25
N GLU A 100 -15.37 -27.03 34.92
CA GLU A 100 -15.59 -26.71 36.31
C GLU A 100 -14.72 -27.59 37.22
N ASP A 101 -13.57 -27.07 37.65
CA ASP A 101 -12.84 -27.62 38.79
C ASP A 101 -13.27 -26.89 40.06
N GLU A 102 -14.20 -27.48 40.82
CA GLU A 102 -14.18 -27.48 42.29
C GLU A 102 -15.30 -28.41 42.84
N GLN A 103 -14.92 -29.66 43.14
CA GLN A 103 -15.60 -30.56 44.08
C GLN A 103 -14.63 -30.96 45.19
#